data_AF-A0A812U3H7-F1
#
_entry.id   AF-A0A812U3H7-F1
#
_cell.length_a   1.000
_cell.length_b   1.000
_cell.length_c   1.000
_cell.angle_alpha   90.00
_cell.angle_beta   90.00
_cell.angle_gamma   90.00
#
_symmetry.space_group_name_H-M   'P 1'
#
loop_
_entity.id
_entity.type
_entity.pdbx_description
1 polymer ?
#
loop_
_entity_poly.entity_id
_entity_poly.type
_entity_poly.pdbx_seq_one_letter_code
_entity_poly.pdbx_strand_id
1 'polypeptide(L)'
;QRRWVVLKHGRLNTFQDEACLSPKAAFELNAGSKVVPFKAPGAPGQSVLYSRTRPFGFVLDLEPQAGKSRWMVYFDTLQPDELDRWTQAIEGSVQNLEARVQSSPGLSGHLAKQVPRMAAEKQGEDSA
;
A
#
# COMPACT_ATOMS: atom_id res chain seq x y z
N GLN A 1 13.53 -2.40 7.26
CA GLN A 1 13.40 -3.12 8.54
C GLN A 1 12.45 -4.30 8.33
N ARG A 2 12.70 -5.46 8.95
CA ARG A 2 11.77 -6.60 8.87
C ARG A 2 10.45 -6.28 9.57
N ARG A 3 9.33 -6.71 8.98
CA ARG A 3 7.96 -6.51 9.45
C ARG A 3 7.15 -7.77 9.22
N TRP A 4 6.18 -8.00 10.09
CA TRP A 4 5.12 -8.95 9.79
C TRP A 4 4.06 -8.25 8.96
N VAL A 5 3.67 -8.83 7.84
CA VAL A 5 2.77 -8.20 6.89
C VAL A 5 1.56 -9.10 6.68
N VAL A 6 0.37 -8.54 6.77
CA VAL A 6 -0.90 -9.27 6.60
C VAL A 6 -1.73 -8.57 5.53
N LEU A 7 -2.07 -9.29 4.47
CA LEU A 7 -3.06 -8.88 3.49
C LEU A 7 -4.44 -9.38 3.91
N LYS A 8 -5.38 -8.48 4.15
CA LYS A 8 -6.75 -8.82 4.53
C LYS A 8 -7.73 -7.79 3.98
N HIS A 9 -8.80 -8.26 3.33
CA HIS A 9 -9.89 -7.42 2.81
C HIS A 9 -9.42 -6.25 1.91
N GLY A 10 -8.41 -6.48 1.05
CA GLY A 10 -7.88 -5.40 0.20
C GLY A 10 -6.99 -4.40 0.93
N ARG A 11 -6.51 -4.72 2.13
CA ARG A 11 -5.61 -3.86 2.92
C ARG A 11 -4.36 -4.63 3.33
N LEU A 12 -3.19 -4.05 3.11
CA LEU A 12 -1.94 -4.53 3.72
C LEU A 12 -1.72 -3.83 5.05
N ASN A 13 -1.61 -4.61 6.12
CA ASN A 13 -1.24 -4.13 7.44
C ASN A 13 0.15 -4.62 7.78
N THR A 14 1.00 -3.73 8.27
CA THR A 14 2.35 -4.06 8.73
C THR A 14 2.42 -3.95 10.24
N PHE A 15 3.07 -4.91 10.87
CA PHE A 15 3.23 -5.03 12.31
C PHE A 15 4.70 -5.21 12.65
N GLN A 16 5.00 -5.02 13.94
CA GLN A 16 6.32 -5.31 14.47
C GLN A 16 6.72 -6.78 14.25
N ASP A 17 5.79 -7.69 14.53
CA ASP A 17 5.96 -9.13 14.59
C ASP A 17 4.63 -9.86 14.35
N GLU A 18 4.68 -11.20 14.37
CA GLU A 18 3.56 -12.11 14.07
C GLU A 18 2.40 -12.01 15.05
N ALA A 19 2.62 -11.49 16.27
CA ALA A 19 1.55 -11.32 17.25
C ALA A 19 0.48 -10.31 16.78
N CYS A 20 0.81 -9.48 15.78
CA CYS A 20 -0.10 -8.48 15.20
C CYS A 20 -0.64 -7.45 16.22
N LEU A 21 0.05 -7.26 17.35
CA LEU A 21 -0.40 -6.38 18.43
C LEU A 21 0.04 -4.92 18.26
N SER A 22 1.14 -4.68 17.52
CA SER A 22 1.69 -3.34 17.30
C SER A 22 1.68 -2.97 15.81
N PRO A 23 0.59 -2.35 15.31
CA PRO A 23 0.51 -1.90 13.93
C PRO A 23 1.53 -0.77 13.68
N LYS A 24 2.17 -0.79 12.50
CA LYS A 24 3.17 0.21 12.09
C LYS A 24 2.70 1.04 10.91
N ALA A 25 2.05 0.42 9.94
CA ALA A 25 1.48 1.09 8.77
C ALA A 25 0.37 0.25 8.15
N ALA A 26 -0.50 0.92 7.41
CA ALA A 26 -1.56 0.29 6.64
C ALA A 26 -1.65 0.92 5.24
N PHE A 27 -1.89 0.08 4.25
CA PHE A 27 -2.01 0.47 2.85
C PHE A 27 -3.30 -0.12 2.28
N GLU A 28 -4.23 0.76 1.92
CA GLU A 28 -5.49 0.37 1.28
C GLU A 28 -5.24 0.15 -0.21
N LEU A 29 -5.54 -1.07 -0.68
CA LEU A 29 -5.56 -1.36 -2.11
C LEU A 29 -6.84 -0.79 -2.71
N ASN A 30 -6.73 -0.33 -3.95
CA ASN A 30 -7.85 0.04 -4.78
C ASN A 30 -7.78 -0.72 -6.10
N ALA A 31 -8.82 -0.58 -6.92
CA ALA A 31 -8.90 -1.19 -8.25
C ALA A 31 -7.72 -0.81 -9.16
N GLY A 32 -7.12 0.36 -8.97
CA GLY A 32 -5.96 0.82 -9.74
C GLY A 32 -4.61 0.38 -9.18
N SER A 33 -4.54 -0.19 -7.98
CA SER A 33 -3.28 -0.57 -7.36
C SER A 33 -2.54 -1.62 -8.18
N LYS A 34 -1.21 -1.52 -8.25
CA LYS A 34 -0.35 -2.46 -8.99
C LYS A 34 0.79 -2.95 -8.11
N VAL A 35 1.09 -4.23 -8.24
CA VAL A 35 2.28 -4.84 -7.65
C VAL A 35 3.23 -5.22 -8.80
N VAL A 36 4.50 -4.84 -8.69
CA VAL A 36 5.48 -5.05 -9.76
C VAL A 36 6.78 -5.58 -9.16
N PRO A 37 7.27 -6.78 -9.55
CA PRO A 37 8.58 -7.26 -9.11
C PRO A 37 9.71 -6.30 -9.49
N PHE A 38 10.74 -6.14 -8.64
CA PHE A 38 11.84 -5.21 -8.92
C PHE A 38 12.60 -5.52 -10.20
N LYS A 39 12.63 -6.78 -10.61
CA LYS A 39 13.29 -7.26 -11.83
C LYS A 39 12.42 -7.13 -13.08
N ALA A 40 11.14 -6.78 -12.95
CA ALA A 40 10.27 -6.64 -14.10
C ALA A 40 10.73 -5.48 -14.99
N PRO A 41 10.69 -5.64 -16.33
CA PRO A 41 10.94 -4.55 -17.25
C PRO A 41 9.99 -3.37 -16.95
N GLY A 42 10.54 -2.18 -16.74
CA GLY A 42 9.74 -0.99 -16.44
C GLY A 42 9.23 -0.90 -14.99
N ALA A 43 9.78 -1.67 -14.05
CA ALA A 43 9.43 -1.54 -12.63
C ALA A 43 9.62 -0.09 -12.15
N PRO A 44 8.59 0.54 -11.53
CA PRO A 44 8.59 1.97 -11.29
C PRO A 44 9.47 2.38 -10.11
N GLY A 45 9.74 3.68 -10.01
CA GLY A 45 10.42 4.29 -8.87
C GLY A 45 11.84 3.77 -8.67
N GLN A 46 12.18 3.43 -7.43
CA GLN A 46 13.52 2.99 -7.04
C GLN A 46 13.74 1.48 -7.23
N SER A 47 12.80 0.77 -7.86
CA SER A 47 12.86 -0.69 -8.05
C SER A 47 14.14 -1.15 -8.75
N VAL A 48 14.58 -0.41 -9.77
CA VAL A 48 15.83 -0.71 -10.50
C VAL A 48 17.05 -0.70 -9.56
N LEU A 49 17.10 0.23 -8.60
CA LEU A 49 18.19 0.33 -7.62
C LEU A 49 18.21 -0.88 -6.67
N TYR A 50 17.03 -1.40 -6.32
CA TYR A 50 16.90 -2.53 -5.40
C TYR A 50 16.99 -3.89 -6.09
N SER A 51 16.77 -3.97 -7.40
CA SER A 51 16.74 -5.23 -8.16
C SER A 51 17.98 -6.13 -7.96
N ARG A 52 19.15 -5.53 -7.73
CA ARG A 52 20.42 -6.26 -7.52
C ARG A 52 20.57 -6.80 -6.10
N THR A 53 20.19 -6.01 -5.09
CA THR A 53 20.40 -6.35 -3.67
C THR A 53 19.18 -7.03 -3.03
N ARG A 54 18.01 -6.87 -3.63
CA ARG A 54 16.71 -7.40 -3.18
C ARG A 54 16.02 -8.07 -4.37
N PRO A 55 16.60 -9.16 -4.92
CA PRO A 55 16.14 -9.75 -6.17
C PRO A 55 14.73 -10.32 -6.11
N PHE A 56 14.21 -10.56 -4.91
CA PHE A 56 12.88 -11.11 -4.62
C PHE A 56 11.94 -10.05 -4.04
N GLY A 57 12.27 -8.77 -4.24
CA GLY A 57 11.43 -7.67 -3.84
C GLY A 57 10.44 -7.23 -4.92
N PHE A 58 9.43 -6.50 -4.49
CA PHE A 58 8.42 -5.90 -5.35
C PHE A 58 8.04 -4.51 -4.86
N VAL A 59 7.56 -3.67 -5.78
CA VAL A 59 6.97 -2.38 -5.46
C VAL A 59 5.46 -2.50 -5.52
N LEU A 60 4.80 -2.03 -4.46
CA LEU A 60 3.37 -1.78 -4.42
C LEU A 60 3.14 -0.31 -4.77
N ASP A 61 2.51 -0.07 -5.90
CA ASP A 61 2.06 1.24 -6.32
C ASP A 61 0.55 1.35 -6.09
N LEU A 62 0.17 2.17 -5.12
CA LEU A 62 -1.23 2.33 -4.73
C LEU A 62 -2.02 3.14 -5.73
N GLU A 63 -1.38 4.06 -6.46
CA GLU A 63 -2.06 4.96 -7.38
C GLU A 63 -1.20 5.28 -8.61
N PRO A 64 -1.09 4.35 -9.58
CA PRO A 64 -0.22 4.51 -10.74
C PRO A 64 -0.47 5.77 -11.59
N GLN A 65 -1.69 6.33 -11.51
CA GLN A 65 -2.10 7.52 -12.24
C GLN A 65 -1.76 8.84 -11.53
N ALA A 66 -1.27 8.82 -10.29
CA ALA A 66 -0.94 10.02 -9.51
C ALA A 66 0.33 10.77 -9.99
N GLY A 67 0.97 10.32 -11.07
CA GLY A 67 2.13 10.97 -11.68
C GLY A 67 3.29 11.15 -10.69
N LYS A 68 3.66 12.40 -10.40
CA LYS A 68 4.78 12.73 -9.50
C LYS A 68 4.45 12.51 -8.00
N SER A 69 3.17 12.40 -7.64
CA SER A 69 2.71 12.21 -6.27
C SER A 69 2.43 10.74 -5.93
N ARG A 70 2.91 9.81 -6.77
CA ARG A 70 2.72 8.37 -6.58
C ARG A 70 3.30 7.91 -5.25
N TRP A 71 2.46 7.29 -4.42
CA TRP A 71 2.89 6.61 -3.22
C TRP A 71 3.32 5.19 -3.57
N MET A 72 4.63 4.93 -3.53
CA MET A 72 5.22 3.61 -3.77
C MET A 72 5.77 3.02 -2.48
N VAL A 73 5.44 1.76 -2.21
CA VAL A 73 5.93 0.99 -1.07
C VAL A 73 6.77 -0.17 -1.57
N TYR A 74 7.97 -0.33 -1.02
CA TYR A 74 8.94 -1.31 -1.47
C TYR A 74 9.03 -2.45 -0.44
N PHE A 75 8.81 -3.68 -0.90
CA PHE A 75 8.89 -4.88 -0.08
C PHE A 75 10.01 -5.78 -0.58
N ASP A 76 10.60 -6.53 0.35
CA ASP A 76 11.56 -7.58 0.06
C ASP A 76 11.12 -8.83 0.80
N THR A 77 10.82 -9.87 0.05
CA THR A 77 10.31 -11.14 0.59
C THR A 77 11.43 -12.08 1.00
N LEU A 78 12.68 -11.75 0.67
CA LEU A 78 13.89 -12.55 0.90
C LEU A 78 13.95 -13.89 0.17
N GLN A 79 12.83 -14.40 -0.35
CA GLN A 79 12.73 -15.71 -0.99
C GLN A 79 11.92 -15.63 -2.30
N PRO A 80 12.31 -16.36 -3.35
CA PRO A 80 11.66 -16.29 -4.65
C PRO A 80 10.19 -16.77 -4.63
N ASP A 81 9.89 -17.82 -3.87
CA ASP A 81 8.54 -18.38 -3.75
C ASP A 81 7.58 -17.43 -3.05
N GLU A 82 8.07 -16.70 -2.04
CA GLU A 82 7.29 -15.69 -1.35
C GLU A 82 6.97 -14.49 -2.26
N LEU A 83 7.90 -14.06 -3.14
CA LEU A 83 7.63 -13.02 -4.13
C LEU A 83 6.41 -13.37 -5.00
N ASP A 84 6.38 -14.60 -5.53
CA ASP A 84 5.29 -15.06 -6.38
C ASP A 84 3.97 -15.15 -5.61
N ARG A 85 3.99 -15.67 -4.37
CA ARG A 85 2.80 -15.72 -3.51
C ARG A 85 2.23 -14.33 -3.20
N TRP A 86 3.10 -13.39 -2.82
CA TRP A 86 2.67 -12.04 -2.48
C TRP A 86 2.13 -11.28 -3.69
N THR A 87 2.79 -11.36 -4.84
CA THR A 87 2.33 -10.70 -6.07
C THR A 87 0.96 -11.24 -6.50
N GLN A 88 0.79 -12.56 -6.55
CA GLN A 88 -0.50 -13.18 -6.89
C GLN A 88 -1.62 -12.84 -5.90
N ALA A 89 -1.34 -12.86 -4.60
CA ALA A 89 -2.35 -12.56 -3.58
C ALA A 89 -2.82 -11.09 -3.65
N ILE A 90 -1.90 -10.15 -3.92
CA ILE A 90 -2.21 -8.74 -4.09
C ILE A 90 -3.00 -8.54 -5.39
N GLU A 91 -2.56 -9.12 -6.51
CA GLU A 91 -3.27 -9.03 -7.79
C GLU A 91 -4.69 -9.58 -7.70
N GLY A 92 -4.88 -10.76 -7.09
CA GLY A 92 -6.21 -11.33 -6.85
C GLY A 92 -7.07 -10.45 -5.95
N SER A 93 -6.48 -9.79 -4.95
CA SER A 93 -7.20 -8.82 -4.11
C SER A 93 -7.66 -7.59 -4.91
N VAL A 94 -6.81 -7.06 -5.80
CA VAL A 94 -7.13 -5.93 -6.68
C VAL A 94 -8.24 -6.30 -7.67
N GLN A 95 -8.15 -7.48 -8.31
CA GLN A 95 -9.17 -7.97 -9.23
C GLN A 95 -10.54 -8.12 -8.53
N ASN A 96 -10.55 -8.61 -7.28
CA ASN A 96 -11.77 -8.70 -6.49
C ASN A 96 -12.38 -7.32 -6.18
N LEU A 97 -11.54 -6.29 -6.00
CA LEU A 97 -12.01 -4.92 -5.82
C LEU A 97 -12.57 -4.34 -7.13
N GLU A 98 -11.92 -4.58 -8.26
CA GLU A 98 -12.41 -4.19 -9.60
C GLU A 98 -13.80 -4.79 -9.88
N ALA A 99 -13.98 -6.08 -9.62
CA ALA A 99 -15.25 -6.77 -9.84
C ALA A 99 -16.40 -6.15 -9.00
N ARG A 100 -16.12 -5.76 -7.76
CA ARG A 100 -17.11 -5.10 -6.87
C ARG A 100 -17.52 -3.72 -7.37
N VAL A 101 -16.60 -2.97 -7.96
CA VAL A 101 -16.88 -1.65 -8.55
C VAL A 101 -17.76 -1.83 -9.79
N GLN A 102 -17.50 -2.83 -10.62
CA GLN A 102 -18.28 -3.08 -11.85
C GLN A 102 -19.67 -3.67 -11.57
N SER A 103 -19.81 -4.50 -10.53
CA SER A 103 -21.09 -5.12 -10.16
C SER A 103 -22.07 -4.17 -9.46
N SER A 104 -21.65 -2.95 -9.11
CA SER A 104 -22.48 -1.90 -8.50
C SER A 104 -22.66 -0.72 -9.46
N PRO A 105 -23.54 -0.83 -10.47
CA PRO A 105 -23.95 0.33 -11.26
C PRO A 105 -24.86 1.22 -10.40
N GLY A 106 -24.30 2.13 -9.61
CA GLY A 106 -25.16 3.03 -8.80
C GLY A 106 -24.55 4.05 -7.84
N LEU A 107 -23.26 4.06 -7.52
CA LEU A 107 -22.70 5.01 -6.54
C LEU A 107 -21.42 5.71 -7.01
N SER A 108 -21.42 6.19 -8.25
CA SER A 108 -20.38 7.11 -8.72
C SER A 108 -20.83 8.56 -8.49
N GLY A 109 -20.50 9.11 -7.33
CA GLY A 109 -20.51 10.56 -7.12
C GLY A 109 -20.90 11.03 -5.73
N HIS A 110 -20.02 10.91 -4.74
CA HIS A 110 -19.80 11.88 -3.65
C HIS A 110 -19.02 11.21 -2.51
N LEU A 111 -17.68 11.18 -2.56
CA LEU A 111 -16.88 11.22 -1.32
C LEU A 111 -15.40 11.56 -1.56
N ALA A 112 -15.15 12.70 -2.18
CA ALA A 112 -13.85 13.37 -2.06
C ALA A 112 -14.07 14.68 -1.31
N LYS A 113 -13.94 14.61 0.03
CA LYS A 113 -13.52 15.66 0.98
C LYS A 113 -14.06 15.35 2.38
N GLN A 114 -13.27 14.64 3.17
CA GLN A 114 -13.25 14.85 4.62
C GLN A 114 -11.79 14.83 5.08
N VAL A 115 -11.19 16.02 5.07
CA VAL A 115 -10.02 16.31 5.90
C VAL A 115 -10.56 16.60 7.30
N PRO A 116 -10.09 15.91 8.37
CA PRO A 116 -10.40 16.31 9.72
C PRO A 116 -9.76 17.67 10.01
N ARG A 117 -10.61 18.67 10.26
CA ARG A 117 -10.23 19.98 10.82
C ARG A 117 -9.75 19.72 12.26
N MET A 118 -8.44 19.60 12.46
CA MET A 118 -7.88 19.63 13.81
C MET A 118 -8.07 21.05 14.37
N ALA A 119 -8.86 21.13 15.44
CA ALA A 119 -8.97 22.31 16.28
C ALA A 119 -7.61 22.56 16.95
N ALA A 120 -6.99 23.69 16.64
CA ALA A 120 -5.97 24.27 17.49
C ALA A 120 -6.70 25.07 18.57
N GLU A 121 -6.89 24.45 19.73
CA GLU A 121 -7.37 25.14 20.93
C GLU A 121 -6.16 25.71 21.69
N LYS A 122 -6.26 27.01 21.97
CA LYS A 122 -5.26 27.81 22.67
C LYS A 122 -5.24 27.49 24.17
N GLN A 123 -4.06 27.35 24.74
CA GLN A 123 -3.72 27.75 26.11
C GLN A 123 -2.37 28.46 25.96
N GLY A 124 -2.12 29.69 26.40
CA GLY A 124 -2.69 30.50 27.47
C GLY A 124 -1.49 31.22 28.07
N GLU A 125 -1.42 32.53 27.89
CA GLU A 125 -0.39 33.44 28.43
C GLU A 125 -0.36 33.44 29.97
N ASP A 126 0.84 33.71 30.48
CA ASP A 126 1.21 34.37 31.75
C ASP A 126 0.65 33.88 33.10
N SER A 127 1.58 33.48 33.99
CA SER A 127 1.91 34.26 35.20
C SER A 127 2.98 33.53 36.03
N ALA A 128 4.16 34.15 36.17
CA ALA A 128 4.92 34.39 37.42
C ALA A 128 6.37 34.80 37.11
#